data_AF-A0A2R7R5R2-F1
#
_entry.id   AF-A0A2R7R5R2-F1
#
_cell.length_a   1.000
_cell.length_b   1.000
_cell.length_c   1.000
_cell.angle_alpha   90.00
_cell.angle_beta   90.00
_cell.angle_gamma   90.00
#
_symmetry.space_group_name_H-M   'P 1'
#
loop_
_entity.id
_entity.type
_entity.pdbx_description
1 polymer ?
#
loop_
_entity_poly.entity_id
_entity_poly.type
_entity_poly.pdbx_seq_one_letter_code
_entity_poly.pdbx_strand_id
1 'polypeptide(L)'
;ARYVATAITGGEVQPYTSNDYVWSDQYDWKVHSVGWRDPAGSSTVIGDLLEDGRVAVIHADADGTASGAVTVNWVRALNQARRVLAGNGTATALVEELQQRA
;
A
#
# COMPACT_ATOMS: atom_id res chain seq x y z
N ALA A 1 -19.65 1.90 5.33
CA ALA A 1 -20.70 2.09 6.36
C ALA A 1 -20.77 3.53 6.88
N ARG A 2 -19.69 4.11 7.43
CA ARG A 2 -19.69 5.48 8.01
C ARG A 2 -20.27 6.57 7.09
N TYR A 3 -19.78 6.69 5.86
CA TYR A 3 -20.24 7.69 4.89
C TYR A 3 -21.75 7.60 4.60
N VAL A 4 -22.25 6.37 4.44
CA VAL A 4 -23.68 6.11 4.24
C VAL A 4 -24.49 6.50 5.48
N ALA A 5 -24.01 6.15 6.68
CA ALA A 5 -24.68 6.53 7.92
C ALA A 5 -24.77 8.05 8.07
N THR A 6 -23.68 8.79 7.81
CA THR A 6 -23.66 10.27 7.83
C THR A 6 -24.65 10.87 6.84
N ALA A 7 -24.72 10.33 5.61
CA ALA A 7 -25.69 10.79 4.62
C ALA A 7 -27.14 10.56 5.08
N ILE A 8 -27.43 9.41 5.70
CA ILE A 8 -28.77 9.08 6.19
C ILE A 8 -29.19 9.94 7.40
N THR A 9 -28.30 10.10 8.39
CA THR A 9 -28.67 10.74 9.66
C THR A 9 -28.46 12.25 9.68
N GLY A 10 -27.51 12.76 8.89
CA GLY A 10 -27.14 14.17 8.85
C GLY A 10 -27.47 14.89 7.54
N GLY A 11 -27.93 14.17 6.50
CA GLY A 11 -28.25 14.74 5.19
C GLY A 11 -27.02 15.22 4.38
N GLU A 12 -25.81 15.04 4.90
CA GLU A 12 -24.58 15.45 4.24
C GLU A 12 -23.97 14.29 3.43
N VAL A 13 -23.89 14.46 2.11
CA VAL A 13 -23.30 13.48 1.20
C VAL A 13 -21.84 13.85 0.95
N GLN A 14 -20.93 12.99 1.39
CA GLN A 14 -19.50 13.10 1.08
C GLN A 14 -19.06 11.94 0.18
N PRO A 15 -18.19 12.19 -0.81
CA PRO A 15 -17.63 11.12 -1.64
C PRO A 15 -16.82 10.14 -0.78
N TYR A 16 -17.00 8.85 -1.04
CA TYR A 16 -16.16 7.81 -0.45
C TYR A 16 -14.90 7.65 -1.30
N THR A 17 -13.76 8.07 -0.76
CA THR A 17 -12.46 7.79 -1.33
C THR A 17 -11.87 6.59 -0.60
N SER A 18 -11.75 5.46 -1.31
CA SER A 18 -11.23 4.23 -0.73
C SER A 18 -9.71 4.26 -0.67
N ASN A 19 -9.15 3.72 0.42
CA ASN A 19 -7.71 3.44 0.54
C ASN A 19 -7.42 1.95 0.28
N ASP A 20 -8.25 1.30 -0.55
CA ASP A 20 -8.38 -0.14 -0.78
C ASP A 20 -7.28 -0.99 -0.12
N TYR A 21 -7.65 -1.60 1.01
CA TYR A 21 -6.73 -2.34 1.86
C TYR A 21 -7.32 -3.70 2.22
N VAL A 22 -6.51 -4.73 2.06
CA VAL A 22 -6.81 -6.11 2.45
C VAL A 22 -5.59 -6.70 3.14
N TRP A 23 -5.84 -7.65 4.03
CA TRP A 23 -4.78 -8.40 4.69
C TRP A 23 -5.16 -9.87 4.76
N SER A 24 -4.13 -10.70 4.89
CA SER A 24 -4.22 -12.14 5.06
C SER A 24 -3.17 -12.55 6.10
N ASP A 25 -3.55 -13.47 6.97
CA ASP A 25 -2.63 -14.13 7.90
C ASP A 25 -2.64 -15.61 7.52
N GLN A 26 -1.53 -16.06 6.93
CA GLN A 26 -1.37 -17.41 6.43
C GLN A 26 -0.09 -17.98 7.02
N TYR A 27 -0.26 -18.95 7.92
CA TYR A 27 0.85 -19.54 8.67
C TYR A 27 1.60 -18.46 9.47
N ASP A 28 2.92 -18.33 9.28
CA ASP A 28 3.74 -17.30 9.92
C ASP A 28 3.84 -16.00 9.09
N TRP A 29 3.02 -15.85 8.04
CA TRP A 29 3.10 -14.74 7.09
C TRP A 29 1.89 -13.82 7.19
N LYS A 30 2.16 -12.60 7.63
CA LYS A 30 1.19 -11.49 7.65
C LYS A 30 1.33 -10.69 6.38
N VAL A 31 0.45 -10.95 5.42
CA VAL A 31 0.42 -10.29 4.12
C VAL A 31 -0.55 -9.11 4.17
N HIS A 32 -0.09 -7.95 3.75
CA HIS A 32 -0.89 -6.74 3.63
C HIS A 32 -0.81 -6.22 2.20
N SER A 33 -1.94 -5.85 1.62
CA SER A 33 -2.02 -5.20 0.31
C SER A 33 -2.77 -3.88 0.44
N VAL A 34 -2.24 -2.83 -0.20
CA VAL A 34 -2.85 -1.50 -0.26
C VAL A 34 -2.75 -0.94 -1.66
N GLY A 35 -3.79 -0.22 -2.09
CA GLY A 35 -3.85 0.37 -3.43
C GLY A 35 -4.01 -0.68 -4.53
N TRP A 36 -3.63 -0.32 -5.74
CA TRP A 36 -3.86 -1.13 -6.94
C TRP A 36 -2.58 -1.24 -7.77
N ARG A 37 -2.38 -2.40 -8.39
CA ARG A 37 -1.35 -2.54 -9.41
C ARG A 37 -1.89 -2.04 -10.75
N ASP A 38 -1.22 -1.07 -11.33
CA ASP A 38 -1.44 -0.67 -12.72
C ASP A 38 -0.84 -1.73 -13.68
N PRO A 39 -1.63 -2.32 -14.60
CA PRO A 39 -1.13 -3.23 -15.62
C PRO A 39 -0.02 -2.65 -16.51
N ALA A 40 -0.07 -1.35 -16.81
CA ALA A 40 0.92 -0.64 -17.64
C ALA A 40 2.14 -0.17 -16.84
N GLY A 41 2.07 -0.26 -15.52
CA GLY A 41 3.11 0.17 -14.61
C GLY A 41 4.17 -0.88 -14.33
N SER A 42 4.94 -0.66 -13.25
CA SER A 42 6.05 -1.53 -12.86
C SER A 42 5.93 -1.97 -11.40
N SER A 43 6.80 -2.89 -10.99
CA SER A 43 6.83 -3.39 -9.61
C SER A 43 8.26 -3.64 -9.16
N THR A 44 8.58 -3.21 -7.95
CA THR A 44 9.92 -3.34 -7.36
C THR A 44 9.83 -4.11 -6.06
N VAL A 45 10.64 -5.16 -5.93
CA VAL A 45 10.74 -5.98 -4.72
C VAL A 45 11.85 -5.41 -3.82
N ILE A 46 11.59 -5.29 -2.52
CA ILE A 46 12.55 -4.87 -1.50
C ILE A 46 12.58 -5.90 -0.37
N GLY A 47 13.78 -6.24 0.08
CA GLY A 47 14.03 -7.26 1.10
C GLY A 47 13.96 -8.68 0.53
N ASP A 48 14.32 -9.63 1.37
CA ASP A 48 14.24 -11.06 1.06
C ASP A 48 13.45 -11.79 2.16
N LEU A 49 12.35 -12.43 1.75
CA LEU A 49 11.50 -13.18 2.66
C LEU A 49 12.23 -14.39 3.26
N LEU A 50 13.18 -14.98 2.54
CA LEU A 50 13.95 -16.14 2.98
C LEU A 50 15.11 -15.76 3.91
N GLU A 51 15.70 -14.58 3.73
CA GLU A 51 16.81 -14.11 4.55
C GLU A 51 16.31 -13.50 5.87
N ASP A 52 15.38 -12.55 5.80
CA ASP A 52 14.99 -11.70 6.94
C ASP A 52 13.52 -11.85 7.37
N GLY A 53 12.80 -12.78 6.74
CA GLY A 53 11.39 -13.03 7.01
C GLY A 53 10.47 -11.87 6.61
N ARG A 54 10.95 -10.92 5.82
CA ARG A 54 10.27 -9.66 5.47
C ARG A 54 10.51 -9.29 4.00
N VAL A 55 9.46 -8.87 3.32
CA VAL A 55 9.54 -8.39 1.93
C VAL A 55 8.46 -7.35 1.67
N ALA A 56 8.74 -6.42 0.77
CA ALA A 56 7.77 -5.50 0.20
C ALA A 56 7.84 -5.54 -1.32
N VAL A 57 6.70 -5.35 -1.97
CA VAL A 57 6.57 -5.10 -3.41
C VAL A 57 5.88 -3.76 -3.56
N ILE A 58 6.54 -2.80 -4.20
CA ILE A 58 5.99 -1.48 -4.48
C ILE A 58 5.57 -1.43 -5.94
N HIS A 59 4.33 -1.03 -6.20
CA HIS A 59 3.79 -0.85 -7.55
C HIS A 59 3.86 0.62 -7.94
N ALA A 60 4.31 0.86 -9.17
CA ALA A 60 4.25 2.16 -9.82
C ALA A 60 3.21 2.10 -10.94
N ASP A 61 2.51 3.20 -11.21
CA ASP A 61 1.79 3.38 -12.47
C ASP A 61 2.73 3.68 -13.65
N ALA A 62 2.16 3.90 -14.83
CA ALA A 62 2.92 4.21 -16.04
C ALA A 62 3.77 5.50 -15.92
N ASP A 63 3.38 6.44 -15.05
CA ASP A 63 4.08 7.71 -14.82
C ASP A 63 5.11 7.63 -13.69
N GLY A 64 5.22 6.47 -13.02
CA GLY A 64 6.14 6.24 -11.90
C GLY A 64 5.59 6.67 -10.54
N THR A 65 4.33 7.07 -10.45
CA THR A 65 3.65 7.36 -9.18
C THR A 65 3.38 6.05 -8.45
N ALA A 66 3.55 6.03 -7.13
CA ALA A 66 3.18 4.85 -6.35
C ALA A 66 1.67 4.60 -6.49
N SER A 67 1.29 3.39 -6.90
CA SER A 67 -0.11 3.01 -7.13
C SER A 67 -0.61 1.95 -6.16
N GLY A 68 0.30 1.15 -5.61
CA GLY A 68 -0.01 0.16 -4.58
C GLY A 68 1.23 -0.46 -3.95
N ALA A 69 1.02 -1.31 -2.95
CA ALA A 69 2.08 -2.09 -2.34
C ALA A 69 1.54 -3.39 -1.73
N VAL A 70 2.37 -4.43 -1.75
CA VAL A 70 2.20 -5.64 -0.96
C VAL A 70 3.35 -5.75 0.03
N THR A 71 3.08 -6.06 1.28
CA THR A 71 4.12 -6.26 2.31
C THR A 71 3.87 -7.54 3.06
N VAL A 72 4.93 -8.25 3.43
CA VAL A 72 4.87 -9.45 4.25
C VAL A 72 5.70 -9.22 5.50
N ASN A 73 5.09 -9.40 6.68
CA ASN A 73 5.73 -9.27 8.00
C ASN A 73 6.43 -7.91 8.25
N TRP A 74 6.11 -6.88 7.44
CA TRP A 74 6.82 -5.60 7.45
C TRP A 74 5.88 -4.40 7.60
N VAL A 75 5.23 -4.30 8.76
CA VAL A 75 4.23 -3.25 9.05
C VAL A 75 4.76 -1.82 8.87
N ARG A 76 6.05 -1.59 9.08
CA ARG A 76 6.68 -0.28 8.82
C ARG A 76 6.64 0.10 7.35
N ALA A 77 6.92 -0.85 6.46
CA ALA A 77 6.84 -0.64 5.02
C ALA A 77 5.39 -0.36 4.58
N LEU A 78 4.41 -1.08 5.14
CA LEU A 78 2.99 -0.81 4.89
C LEU A 78 2.60 0.64 5.25
N ASN A 79 3.04 1.12 6.41
CA ASN A 79 2.72 2.47 6.86
C ASN A 79 3.36 3.54 5.96
N GLN A 80 4.59 3.32 5.49
CA GLN A 80 5.25 4.23 4.54
C GLN A 80 4.53 4.23 3.19
N ALA A 81 4.18 3.05 2.65
CA ALA A 81 3.41 2.94 1.43
C ALA A 81 2.09 3.68 1.52
N ARG A 82 1.30 3.47 2.60
CA ARG A 82 0.05 4.21 2.83
C ARG A 82 0.22 5.73 2.81
N ARG A 83 1.29 6.24 3.42
CA ARG A 83 1.58 7.67 3.44
C ARG A 83 1.91 8.21 2.05
N VAL A 84 2.73 7.49 1.29
CA VAL A 84 3.12 7.90 -0.08
C VAL A 84 1.93 7.85 -1.02
N LEU A 85 1.10 6.79 -0.96
CA LEU A 85 -0.12 6.67 -1.75
C LEU A 85 -1.12 7.80 -1.45
N ALA A 86 -1.34 8.13 -0.17
CA ALA A 86 -2.21 9.24 0.20
C ALA A 86 -1.70 10.61 -0.28
N GLY A 87 -0.39 10.74 -0.52
CA GLY A 87 0.25 11.96 -1.01
C GLY A 87 0.54 11.98 -2.51
N ASN A 88 0.14 10.95 -3.27
CA ASN A 88 0.53 10.77 -4.68
C ASN A 88 2.05 10.89 -4.91
N GLY A 89 2.86 10.32 -4.01
CA GLY A 89 4.31 10.32 -4.14
C GLY A 89 4.82 9.28 -5.13
N THR A 90 6.09 9.38 -5.52
CA THR A 90 6.70 8.48 -6.50
C THR A 90 7.06 7.13 -5.89
N ALA A 91 7.00 6.07 -6.71
CA ALA A 91 7.42 4.74 -6.30
C ALA A 91 8.92 4.70 -6.00
N THR A 92 9.74 5.40 -6.79
CA THR A 92 11.20 5.45 -6.62
C THR A 92 11.61 5.97 -5.25
N ALA A 93 11.05 7.11 -4.79
CA ALA A 93 11.39 7.67 -3.49
C ALA A 93 11.01 6.72 -2.33
N LEU A 94 9.89 6.00 -2.47
CA LEU A 94 9.47 5.00 -1.50
C LEU A 94 10.42 3.79 -1.48
N VAL A 95 10.84 3.30 -2.65
CA VAL A 95 11.82 2.21 -2.78
C VAL A 95 13.13 2.59 -2.10
N GLU A 96 13.65 3.79 -2.38
CA GLU A 96 14.89 4.29 -1.78
C GLU A 96 14.79 4.40 -0.25
N GLU A 97 13.67 4.94 0.27
CA GLU A 97 13.44 5.03 1.72
C GLU A 97 13.38 3.64 2.37
N LEU A 98 12.78 2.65 1.69
CA LEU A 98 12.66 1.29 2.19
C LEU A 98 13.98 0.53 2.16
N GLN A 99 14.78 0.68 1.10
CA GLN A 99 16.07 0.02 0.96
C GLN A 99 17.07 0.46 2.06
N GLN A 100 17.00 1.72 2.51
CA GLN A 100 17.82 2.19 3.64
C GLN A 100 17.44 1.57 4.99
N ARG A 101 16.31 0.88 5.05
CA ARG A 101 15.72 0.30 6.28
C ARG A 101 15.47 -1.20 6.18
N ALA A 102 15.83 -1.80 5.04
CA ALA A 102 15.89 -3.24 4.85
C ALA A 102 17.08 -3.77 5.65
#